data_AF-A0AAP9QHU1-F1
#
_entry.id   AF-A0AAP9QHU1-F1
#
_cell.length_a   1.000
_cell.length_b   1.000
_cell.length_c   1.000
_cell.angle_alpha   90.00
_cell.angle_beta   90.00
_cell.angle_gamma   90.00
#
_symmetry.space_group_name_H-M   'P 1'
#
loop_
_entity.id
_entity.type
_entity.pdbx_description
1 polymer ?
#
loop_
_entity_poly.entity_id
_entity_poly.type
_entity_poly.pdbx_seq_one_letter_code
_entity_poly.pdbx_strand_id
1 'polypeptide(L)'
;MSGKRYPEEFKTEAVKQVVDRGYSVASVATRLDITTHSLYAWIKKYGPDPSTNKEQSDAQAEIRRLQKELKRVTDERDILKKAAVDSICQRNTPFNYLFRCFELQCLSRSVV
;
A
#
# COMPACT_ATOMS: atom_id res chain seq x y z
N MET A 1 -28.58 19.25 -38.83
CA MET A 1 -27.80 17.99 -38.85
C MET A 1 -27.90 17.35 -37.48
N SER A 2 -28.65 16.25 -37.35
CA SER A 2 -28.70 15.48 -36.11
C SER A 2 -27.43 14.63 -36.04
N GLY A 3 -26.49 14.97 -35.16
CA GLY A 3 -25.29 14.17 -34.95
C GLY A 3 -25.65 12.85 -34.26
N LYS A 4 -24.94 11.75 -34.59
CA LYS A 4 -25.05 10.48 -33.85
C LYS A 4 -24.78 10.75 -32.37
N ARG A 5 -25.79 10.52 -31.51
CA ARG A 5 -25.64 10.61 -30.05
C ARG A 5 -25.22 9.26 -29.51
N TYR A 6 -24.04 9.22 -28.90
CA TYR A 6 -23.55 8.06 -28.18
C TYR A 6 -23.94 8.18 -26.71
N PRO A 7 -24.35 7.07 -26.06
CA PRO A 7 -24.62 7.07 -24.64
C PRO A 7 -23.34 7.28 -23.83
N GLU A 8 -23.48 7.68 -22.58
CA GLU A 8 -22.35 8.10 -21.73
C GLU A 8 -21.42 6.91 -21.45
N GLU A 9 -22.00 5.74 -21.16
CA GLU A 9 -21.27 4.51 -20.90
C GLU A 9 -20.35 4.12 -22.07
N PHE A 10 -20.79 4.32 -23.30
CA PHE A 10 -20.00 4.02 -24.48
C PHE A 10 -18.77 4.91 -24.59
N LYS A 11 -18.91 6.21 -24.28
CA LYS A 11 -17.79 7.16 -24.31
C LYS A 11 -16.76 6.80 -23.24
N THR A 12 -17.22 6.46 -22.04
CA THR A 12 -16.33 6.08 -20.93
C THR A 12 -15.55 4.80 -21.23
N GLU A 13 -16.20 3.78 -21.78
CA GLU A 13 -15.52 2.53 -22.14
C GLU A 13 -14.52 2.73 -23.30
N ALA A 14 -14.83 3.58 -24.27
CA ALA A 14 -13.89 3.95 -25.33
C ALA A 14 -12.64 4.65 -24.78
N VAL A 15 -12.80 5.54 -23.79
CA VAL A 15 -11.68 6.22 -23.13
C VAL A 15 -10.87 5.24 -22.26
N LYS A 16 -11.50 4.33 -21.52
CA LYS A 16 -10.80 3.29 -20.73
C LYS A 16 -9.92 2.39 -21.60
N GLN A 17 -10.35 2.06 -22.82
CA GLN A 17 -9.49 1.28 -23.74
C GLN A 17 -8.18 2.00 -24.10
N VAL A 18 -8.20 3.34 -24.13
CA VAL A 18 -6.99 4.13 -24.39
C VAL A 18 -6.16 4.29 -23.12
N VAL A 19 -6.79 4.61 -22.00
CA VAL A 19 -6.11 4.94 -20.72
C VAL A 19 -5.61 3.68 -20.01
N ASP A 20 -6.47 2.69 -19.80
CA ASP A 20 -6.14 1.51 -18.98
C ASP A 20 -5.39 0.45 -19.78
N ARG A 21 -5.79 0.25 -21.05
CA ARG A 21 -5.20 -0.79 -21.92
C ARG A 21 -4.09 -0.26 -22.83
N GLY A 22 -3.90 1.05 -22.91
CA GLY A 22 -2.83 1.68 -23.69
C GLY A 22 -2.96 1.54 -25.21
N TYR A 23 -4.16 1.27 -25.74
CA TYR A 23 -4.35 1.19 -27.19
C TYR A 23 -4.26 2.56 -27.86
N SER A 24 -3.79 2.60 -29.11
CA SER A 24 -3.73 3.84 -29.87
C SER A 24 -5.13 4.37 -30.21
N VAL A 25 -5.28 5.68 -30.15
CA VAL A 25 -6.55 6.38 -30.45
C VAL A 25 -7.06 6.01 -31.85
N ALA A 26 -6.17 5.89 -32.83
CA ALA A 26 -6.52 5.49 -34.19
C ALA A 26 -7.08 4.06 -34.25
N SER A 27 -6.45 3.10 -33.57
CA SER A 27 -6.90 1.71 -33.54
C SER A 27 -8.28 1.58 -32.89
N VAL A 28 -8.49 2.26 -31.76
CA VAL A 28 -9.77 2.25 -31.05
C VAL A 28 -10.88 2.91 -31.89
N ALA A 29 -10.57 4.03 -32.54
CA ALA A 29 -11.51 4.73 -33.42
C ALA A 29 -11.96 3.86 -34.61
N THR A 30 -11.03 3.15 -35.24
CA THR A 30 -11.36 2.22 -36.33
C THR A 30 -12.19 1.03 -35.86
N ARG A 31 -11.88 0.45 -34.68
CA ARG A 31 -12.62 -0.70 -34.14
C ARG A 31 -14.05 -0.37 -33.74
N LEU A 32 -14.28 0.84 -33.24
CA LEU A 32 -15.58 1.32 -32.78
C LEU A 32 -16.36 2.09 -33.86
N ASP A 33 -15.81 2.22 -35.06
CA ASP A 33 -16.35 2.99 -36.19
C ASP A 33 -16.73 4.43 -35.81
N ILE A 34 -15.82 5.10 -35.09
CA ILE A 34 -15.96 6.50 -34.67
C ILE A 34 -14.85 7.35 -35.25
N THR A 35 -15.08 8.66 -35.33
CA THR A 35 -14.04 9.60 -35.72
C THR A 35 -13.02 9.77 -34.59
N THR A 36 -11.74 9.76 -34.94
CA THR A 36 -10.63 10.04 -34.01
C THR A 36 -10.82 11.37 -33.27
N HIS A 37 -11.35 12.39 -33.95
CA HIS A 37 -11.67 13.67 -33.34
C HIS A 37 -12.67 13.57 -32.17
N SER A 38 -13.72 12.74 -32.31
CA SER A 38 -14.69 12.52 -31.24
C SER A 38 -14.04 11.84 -30.04
N LEU A 39 -13.16 10.87 -30.31
CA LEU A 39 -12.45 10.14 -29.26
C LEU A 39 -11.49 11.07 -28.49
N TYR A 40 -10.76 11.96 -29.18
CA TYR A 40 -9.95 12.99 -28.50
C TYR A 40 -10.80 13.94 -27.65
N ALA A 41 -11.98 14.34 -28.13
CA ALA A 41 -12.89 15.18 -27.35
C ALA A 41 -13.41 14.44 -26.10
N TRP A 42 -13.64 13.13 -26.18
CA TRP A 42 -14.04 12.31 -25.03
C TRP A 42 -12.89 12.08 -24.07
N ILE A 43 -11.67 11.83 -24.54
CA ILE A 43 -10.48 11.72 -23.67
C ILE A 43 -10.29 13.03 -22.89
N LYS A 44 -10.53 14.19 -23.51
CA LYS A 44 -10.45 15.47 -22.80
C LYS A 44 -11.55 15.67 -21.74
N LYS A 45 -12.75 15.08 -21.95
CA LYS A 45 -13.89 15.24 -21.03
C LYS A 45 -13.96 14.19 -19.93
N TYR A 46 -13.59 12.95 -20.22
CA TYR A 46 -13.73 11.77 -19.36
C TYR A 46 -12.41 11.11 -19.02
N GLY A 47 -11.30 11.51 -19.67
CA GLY A 47 -9.98 11.04 -19.32
C GLY A 47 -9.52 11.66 -18.00
N PRO A 48 -8.54 11.03 -17.33
CA PRO A 48 -7.93 11.60 -16.14
C PRO A 48 -7.23 12.90 -16.55
N ASP A 49 -7.66 14.02 -15.98
CA ASP A 49 -7.04 15.32 -16.24
C ASP A 49 -5.53 15.20 -15.95
N PRO A 50 -4.63 15.64 -16.85
CA PRO A 50 -3.20 15.62 -16.58
C PRO A 50 -2.80 16.37 -15.29
N SER A 51 -3.65 17.28 -14.79
CA SER A 51 -3.53 17.91 -13.47
C SER A 51 -3.76 16.90 -12.34
N THR A 52 -4.86 16.13 -12.38
CA THR A 52 -5.21 15.13 -11.37
C THR A 52 -4.24 13.95 -11.35
N ASN A 53 -3.67 13.56 -12.50
CA ASN A 53 -2.67 12.50 -12.57
C ASN A 53 -1.34 12.89 -11.87
N LYS A 54 -0.96 14.17 -11.93
CA LYS A 54 0.20 14.69 -11.17
C LYS A 54 -0.07 14.67 -9.68
N GLU A 55 -1.24 15.11 -9.23
CA GLU A 55 -1.61 15.08 -7.82
C GLU A 55 -1.63 13.65 -7.24
N GLN A 56 -2.10 12.67 -8.02
CA GLN A 56 -2.07 11.25 -7.61
C GLN A 56 -0.64 10.69 -7.56
N SER A 57 0.21 11.07 -8.52
CA SER A 57 1.64 10.72 -8.50
C SER A 57 2.35 11.29 -7.28
N ASP A 58 2.11 12.57 -6.98
CA ASP A 58 2.73 13.28 -5.87
C ASP A 58 2.24 12.74 -4.52
N ALA A 59 0.94 12.45 -4.41
CA ALA A 59 0.38 11.76 -3.25
C ALA A 59 0.97 10.35 -3.04
N GLN A 60 1.19 9.59 -4.12
CA GLN A 60 1.80 8.27 -4.05
C GLN A 60 3.29 8.34 -3.63
N ALA A 61 4.00 9.39 -4.06
CA ALA A 61 5.38 9.64 -3.64
C ALA A 61 5.45 9.96 -2.14
N GLU A 62 4.53 10.78 -1.63
CA GLU A 62 4.45 11.11 -0.21
C GLU A 62 4.07 9.88 0.64
N ILE A 63 3.13 9.04 0.18
CA ILE A 63 2.80 7.76 0.85
C ILE A 63 4.05 6.88 0.99
N ARG A 64 4.86 6.75 -0.07
CA ARG A 64 6.09 5.95 -0.03
C ARG A 64 7.12 6.54 0.93
N ARG A 65 7.24 7.88 0.99
CA ARG A 65 8.11 8.58 1.92
C ARG A 65 7.69 8.35 3.37
N LEU A 66 6.40 8.55 3.67
CA LEU A 66 5.83 8.35 5.01
C LEU A 66 5.93 6.89 5.47
N GLN A 67 5.71 5.92 4.59
CA GLN A 67 5.91 4.50 4.90
C GLN A 67 7.36 4.17 5.29
N LYS A 68 8.35 4.79 4.62
CA LYS A 68 9.76 4.60 4.95
C LYS A 68 10.10 5.16 6.33
N GLU A 69 9.52 6.31 6.67
CA GLU A 69 9.73 6.94 7.97
C GLU A 69 9.07 6.14 9.10
N LEU A 70 7.83 5.67 8.91
CA LEU A 70 7.15 4.77 9.84
C LEU A 70 7.94 3.49 10.09
N LYS A 71 8.51 2.89 9.04
CA LYS A 71 9.35 1.69 9.18
C LYS A 71 10.57 1.98 10.06
N ARG A 72 11.30 3.06 9.78
CA ARG A 72 12.48 3.46 10.57
C ARG A 72 12.15 3.67 12.04
N VAL A 73 11.08 4.41 12.34
CA VAL A 73 10.65 4.68 13.72
C VAL A 73 10.22 3.40 14.44
N THR A 74 9.59 2.47 13.73
CA THR A 74 9.20 1.17 14.29
C THR A 74 10.43 0.32 14.61
N ASP A 75 11.41 0.27 13.71
CA ASP A 75 12.67 -0.44 13.92
C ASP A 75 13.42 0.12 15.14
N GLU A 76 13.49 1.45 15.29
CA GLU A 76 14.10 2.11 16.46
C GLU A 76 13.38 1.73 17.77
N ARG A 77 12.04 1.71 17.77
CA ARG A 77 11.24 1.30 18.95
C ARG A 77 11.45 -0.17 19.29
N ASP A 78 11.56 -1.04 18.30
CA ASP A 78 11.70 -2.48 18.52
C ASP A 78 13.11 -2.84 18.98
N ILE A 79 14.16 -2.14 18.53
CA ILE A 79 15.51 -2.25 19.09
C ILE A 79 15.50 -1.88 20.58
N LEU A 80 14.86 -0.76 20.95
CA LEU A 80 14.77 -0.32 22.34
C LEU A 80 13.98 -1.30 23.22
N LYS A 81 12.86 -1.82 22.72
CA LYS A 81 12.09 -2.87 23.43
C LYS A 81 12.91 -4.12 23.63
N LYS A 82 13.61 -4.60 22.60
CA LYS A 82 14.45 -5.79 22.67
C LYS A 82 15.57 -5.61 23.70
N ALA A 83 16.26 -4.47 23.67
CA ALA A 83 17.30 -4.14 24.65
C ALA A 83 16.74 -4.04 26.08
N ALA A 84 15.54 -3.48 26.27
CA ALA A 84 14.88 -3.43 27.57
C ALA A 84 14.51 -4.84 28.10
N VAL A 85 13.98 -5.70 27.23
CA VAL A 85 13.67 -7.11 27.57
C VAL A 85 14.96 -7.85 27.94
N ASP A 86 16.02 -7.71 27.13
CA ASP A 86 17.32 -8.34 27.39
C ASP A 86 17.92 -7.84 28.73
N SER A 87 17.83 -6.54 29.01
CA SER A 87 18.29 -5.94 30.28
C SER A 87 17.48 -6.43 31.49
N ILE A 88 16.17 -6.58 31.37
CA ILE A 88 15.32 -7.14 32.43
C ILE A 88 15.65 -8.62 32.66
N CYS A 89 15.85 -9.39 31.60
CA CYS A 89 16.27 -10.79 31.68
C CYS A 89 17.63 -10.95 32.36
N GLN A 90 18.63 -10.12 32.01
CA GLN A 90 19.96 -10.13 32.65
C GLN A 90 19.94 -9.71 34.13
N ARG A 91 19.01 -8.85 34.54
CA ARG A 91 18.86 -8.49 35.96
C ARG A 91 18.10 -9.54 36.78
N ASN A 92 17.28 -10.36 36.12
CA ASN A 92 16.52 -11.43 36.76
C ASN A 92 17.24 -12.78 36.71
N THR A 93 18.38 -12.95 36.04
CA THR A 93 19.10 -14.23 35.98
C THR A 93 19.61 -14.72 37.35
N PRO A 94 20.15 -13.92 38.28
CA PRO A 94 20.49 -14.45 39.60
C PRO A 94 19.23 -14.74 40.43
N PHE A 95 18.18 -13.93 40.27
CA PHE A 95 16.96 -14.02 41.07
C PHE A 95 16.05 -15.19 40.67
N ASN A 96 15.97 -15.51 39.36
CA ASN A 96 15.11 -16.58 38.84
C ASN A 96 15.75 -17.97 39.04
N TYR A 97 17.09 -18.07 39.01
CA TYR A 97 17.80 -19.31 39.37
C TYR A 97 17.76 -19.59 40.87
N LEU A 98 17.79 -18.57 41.73
CA LEU A 98 17.61 -18.76 43.18
C LEU A 98 16.20 -19.25 43.54
N PHE A 99 15.16 -18.76 42.85
CA PHE A 99 13.79 -19.22 43.09
C PHE A 99 13.56 -20.66 42.61
N ARG A 100 14.18 -21.08 41.50
CA ARG A 100 14.11 -22.47 41.02
C ARG A 100 14.93 -23.47 41.84
N CYS A 101 16.06 -23.04 42.42
CA CYS A 101 16.84 -23.89 43.34
C CYS A 101 16.10 -24.12 44.67
N PHE A 102 15.37 -23.13 45.20
CA PHE A 102 14.63 -23.29 46.46
C PHE A 102 13.42 -24.24 46.32
N GLU A 103 12.74 -24.25 45.17
CA GLU A 103 11.65 -25.20 44.87
C GLU A 103 12.16 -26.66 44.75
N LEU A 104 13.31 -26.90 44.12
CA LEU A 104 13.86 -28.25 43.92
C LEU A 104 14.46 -28.87 45.20
N GLN A 105 14.92 -28.04 46.14
CA GLN A 105 15.45 -28.51 47.42
C GLN A 105 14.35 -28.90 48.43
N CYS A 106 13.15 -28.35 48.31
CA CYS A 106 12.00 -28.71 49.17
C CYS A 106 11.36 -30.06 48.77
N LEU A 107 11.38 -30.42 47.48
CA LEU A 107 10.84 -31.71 47.00
C LEU A 107 11.74 -32.92 47.30
N SER A 108 13.04 -32.70 47.55
CA SER A 108 14.00 -33.79 47.82
C SER A 108 14.08 -34.19 49.31
N ARG A 109 13.35 -33.53 50.21
CA ARG A 109 13.38 -33.80 51.66
C ARG A 109 12.04 -34.27 52.25
N SER A 110 11.13 -34.75 51.41
CA SER A 110 9.90 -35.47 51.82
C SER A 110 9.96 -36.99 51.58
N VAL A 111 11.14 -37.54 51.26
CA VAL A 111 11.35 -39.00 51.21
C VAL A 111 12.58 -39.39 52.03
N VAL A 112 12.49 -39.18 53.35
CA VAL A 112 12.96 -40.08 54.42
C VAL A 112 11.98 -39.97 55.57
#